data_AF-A0A517ZH28-F1
#
_entry.id   AF-A0A517ZH28-F1
#
_cell.length_a   1.000
_cell.length_b   1.000
_cell.length_c   1.000
_cell.angle_alpha   90.00
_cell.angle_beta   90.00
_cell.angle_gamma   90.00
#
_symmetry.space_group_name_H-M   'P 1'
#
loop_
_entity.id
_entity.type
_entity.pdbx_description
1 polymer ?
#
loop_
_entity_poly.entity_id
_entity_poly.type
_entity_poly.pdbx_seq_one_letter_code
_entity_poly.pdbx_strand_id
1 'polypeptide(L)'
;MNTPFEDLEYLADYLPDEGEAMLVSRRDGELVCEPFAQETGREGIADPEFYGRLIQASERLSMQSTLPLWVCLISCFWGCVALHVITGIGWAGAFFDIGLVMMALMGGYCWIRYRHQNMFRQEIRPMLEREIRRRSLQKYAVIGAIRQHPEMRSLMDELSLWTEEGRTTKY
;
A
#
# COMPACT_ATOMS: atom_id res chain seq x y z
N MET A 1 21.28 35.89 -35.93
CA MET A 1 20.62 36.02 -34.62
C MET A 1 19.16 35.78 -34.90
N ASN A 2 18.70 34.55 -34.74
CA ASN A 2 17.28 34.24 -34.92
C ASN A 2 16.52 34.93 -33.79
N THR A 3 15.45 35.63 -34.15
CA THR A 3 14.61 36.24 -33.14
C THR A 3 13.79 35.15 -32.45
N PRO A 4 13.46 35.27 -31.15
CA PRO A 4 12.63 34.28 -30.48
C PRO A 4 11.26 34.07 -31.12
N PHE A 5 10.83 34.99 -31.99
CA PHE A 5 9.60 34.89 -32.80
C PHE A 5 9.77 33.97 -34.02
N GLU A 6 10.94 33.99 -34.66
CA GLU A 6 11.26 33.18 -35.85
C GLU A 6 11.37 31.69 -35.47
N ASP A 7 11.93 31.40 -34.29
CA ASP A 7 12.01 30.05 -33.72
C ASP A 7 10.62 29.50 -33.34
N LEU A 8 9.67 30.37 -32.94
CA LEU A 8 8.28 29.98 -32.62
C LEU A 8 7.44 29.74 -33.88
N GLU A 9 7.66 30.53 -34.93
CA GLU A 9 7.00 30.37 -36.23
C GLU A 9 7.42 29.04 -36.88
N TYR A 10 8.71 28.71 -36.84
CA TYR A 10 9.19 27.40 -37.25
C TYR A 10 8.51 26.28 -36.46
N LEU A 11 8.29 26.45 -35.16
CA LEU A 11 7.66 25.45 -34.31
C LEU A 11 6.19 25.21 -34.67
N ALA A 12 5.46 26.27 -35.06
CA ALA A 12 4.07 26.22 -35.49
C ALA A 12 3.84 25.31 -36.69
N ASP A 13 4.81 25.24 -37.61
CA ASP A 13 4.77 24.37 -38.79
C ASP A 13 4.95 22.87 -38.47
N TYR A 14 5.46 22.53 -37.28
CA TYR A 14 5.64 21.14 -36.82
C TYR A 14 4.68 20.75 -35.68
N LEU A 15 3.71 21.61 -35.34
CA LEU A 15 2.66 21.27 -34.39
C LEU A 15 1.65 20.32 -35.05
N PRO A 16 1.26 19.21 -34.39
CA PRO A 16 0.29 18.27 -34.93
C PRO A 16 -1.11 18.91 -35.08
N ASP A 17 -1.82 18.55 -36.15
CA ASP A 17 -3.12 19.15 -36.51
C ASP A 17 -4.26 18.83 -35.52
N GLU A 18 -4.12 17.82 -34.67
CA GLU A 18 -5.18 17.31 -33.80
C GLU A 18 -4.76 17.29 -32.33
N GLY A 19 -5.18 18.28 -31.54
CA GLY A 19 -5.45 18.18 -30.08
C GLY A 19 -4.36 17.66 -29.12
N GLU A 20 -3.19 17.31 -29.61
CA GLU A 20 -2.09 16.73 -28.84
C GLU A 20 -1.25 17.83 -28.20
N ALA A 21 -1.13 17.78 -26.88
CA ALA A 21 -0.22 18.66 -26.16
C ALA A 21 1.24 18.26 -26.49
N MET A 22 2.11 19.25 -26.67
CA MET A 22 3.54 19.05 -26.96
C MET A 22 4.36 19.80 -25.91
N LEU A 23 5.42 19.17 -25.39
CA LEU A 23 6.37 19.81 -24.50
C LEU A 23 7.50 20.41 -25.33
N VAL A 24 7.63 21.73 -25.28
CA VAL A 24 8.72 22.45 -25.95
C VAL A 24 9.79 22.74 -24.91
N SER A 25 10.97 22.13 -25.07
CA SER A 25 12.10 22.36 -24.18
C SER A 25 13.35 22.72 -24.96
N ARG A 26 14.25 23.52 -24.37
CA ARG A 26 15.52 23.90 -24.98
C ARG A 26 16.62 23.00 -24.44
N ARG A 27 17.20 22.14 -25.29
CA ARG A 27 18.37 21.30 -24.97
C ARG A 27 19.51 21.69 -25.91
N ASP A 28 20.69 21.96 -25.35
CA ASP A 28 21.92 22.29 -26.10
C ASP A 28 21.79 23.43 -27.12
N GLY A 29 20.89 24.40 -26.87
CA GLY A 29 20.67 25.55 -27.74
C GLY A 29 19.62 25.34 -28.84
N GLU A 30 19.11 24.12 -28.99
CA GLU A 30 18.05 23.78 -29.95
C GLU A 30 16.71 23.57 -29.23
N LEU A 31 15.62 23.92 -29.91
CA LEU A 31 14.26 23.68 -29.44
C LEU A 31 13.85 22.27 -29.85
N VAL A 32 13.66 21.41 -28.86
CA VAL A 32 13.21 20.03 -29.06
C VAL A 32 11.73 19.94 -28.69
N CYS A 33 10.93 19.48 -29.63
CA CYS A 33 9.52 19.17 -29.41
C CYS A 33 9.39 17.69 -29.07
N GLU A 34 9.01 17.40 -27.83
CA GLU A 34 8.66 16.05 -27.40
C GLU A 34 7.13 15.99 -27.25
N PRO A 35 6.46 14.90 -27.65
CA PRO A 35 5.03 14.74 -27.36
C PRO A 35 4.84 14.90 -25.85
N PHE A 36 3.87 15.72 -25.43
CA PHE A 36 3.49 15.81 -24.02
C PHE A 36 2.77 14.50 -23.71
N ALA A 37 3.56 13.47 -23.42
CA ALA A 37 3.12 12.40 -22.57
C ALA A 37 2.79 13.12 -21.26
N GLN A 38 1.50 13.39 -21.05
CA GLN A 38 1.00 13.72 -19.73
C GLN A 38 1.62 12.66 -18.84
N GLU A 39 2.61 13.05 -18.02
CA GLU A 39 3.26 12.21 -17.03
C GLU A 39 2.13 11.78 -16.12
N THR A 40 1.44 10.75 -16.55
CA THR A 40 0.54 10.01 -15.73
C THR A 40 1.52 9.43 -14.75
N GLY A 41 1.47 9.90 -13.51
CA GLY A 41 2.11 9.26 -12.35
C GLY A 41 1.60 7.82 -12.11
N ARG A 42 1.19 7.12 -13.18
CA ARG A 42 0.71 5.76 -13.34
C ARG A 42 1.78 4.82 -13.88
N GLU A 43 3.04 5.25 -14.05
CA GLU A 43 4.10 4.35 -14.51
C GLU A 43 4.29 3.11 -13.60
N GLY A 44 3.79 3.11 -12.37
CA GLY A 44 3.80 1.95 -11.49
C GLY A 44 2.62 0.96 -11.63
N ILE A 45 1.44 1.42 -12.11
CA ILE A 45 0.17 0.66 -12.06
C ILE A 45 -0.72 0.96 -13.29
N ALA A 46 -0.12 1.11 -14.48
CA ALA A 46 -0.90 1.25 -15.72
C ALA A 46 -1.51 -0.09 -16.18
N ASP A 47 -1.02 -1.21 -15.67
CA ASP A 47 -1.51 -2.53 -16.04
C ASP A 47 -2.73 -2.96 -15.20
N PRO A 48 -3.91 -3.12 -15.82
CA PRO A 48 -5.11 -3.57 -15.13
C PRO A 48 -4.95 -4.95 -14.46
N GLU A 49 -4.10 -5.85 -14.98
CA GLU A 49 -3.83 -7.13 -14.34
C GLU A 49 -3.06 -6.98 -13.02
N PHE A 50 -2.07 -6.08 -13.00
CA PHE A 50 -1.29 -5.79 -11.79
C PHE A 50 -2.15 -5.09 -10.74
N TYR A 51 -2.99 -4.14 -11.18
CA TYR A 51 -3.97 -3.47 -10.32
C TYR A 51 -4.97 -4.45 -9.69
N GLY A 52 -5.57 -5.33 -10.49
CA GLY A 52 -6.54 -6.32 -10.00
C GLY A 52 -5.90 -7.29 -8.98
N ARG A 53 -4.64 -7.66 -9.21
CA ARG A 53 -3.86 -8.45 -8.27
C ARG A 53 -3.57 -7.74 -6.95
N LEU A 54 -3.28 -6.44 -6.99
CA LEU A 54 -3.09 -5.60 -5.78
C LEU A 54 -4.39 -5.46 -4.99
N ILE A 55 -5.52 -5.25 -5.66
CA ILE A 55 -6.85 -5.23 -5.02
C ILE A 55 -7.13 -6.58 -4.36
N GLN A 56 -6.95 -7.69 -5.09
CA GLN A 56 -7.21 -9.02 -4.55
C GLN A 56 -6.33 -9.31 -3.32
N ALA A 57 -5.07 -8.86 -3.32
CA ALA A 57 -4.20 -8.96 -2.16
C ALA A 57 -4.70 -8.12 -0.97
N SER A 58 -5.14 -6.88 -1.23
CA SER A 58 -5.73 -5.98 -0.22
C SER A 58 -7.01 -6.58 0.39
N GLU A 59 -7.88 -7.15 -0.44
CA GLU A 59 -9.12 -7.80 -0.01
C GLU A 59 -8.84 -9.05 0.84
N ARG A 60 -7.88 -9.89 0.43
CA ARG A 60 -7.47 -11.07 1.22
C ARG A 60 -6.93 -10.67 2.59
N LEU A 61 -6.11 -9.62 2.65
CA LEU A 61 -5.63 -9.02 3.90
C LEU A 61 -6.81 -8.56 4.77
N SER A 62 -7.77 -7.86 4.19
CA SER A 62 -8.94 -7.34 4.91
C SER A 62 -9.84 -8.46 5.46
N MET A 63 -10.15 -9.47 4.62
CA MET A 63 -11.05 -10.57 4.96
C MET A 63 -10.51 -11.47 6.08
N GLN A 64 -9.19 -11.54 6.24
CA GLN A 64 -8.56 -12.38 7.27
C GLN A 64 -8.61 -11.78 8.69
N SER A 65 -9.03 -10.52 8.84
CA SER A 65 -9.08 -9.82 10.13
C SER A 65 -10.26 -10.26 11.02
N THR A 66 -11.36 -10.76 10.44
CA THR A 66 -12.59 -11.05 11.20
C THR A 66 -12.53 -12.33 12.04
N LEU A 67 -11.93 -13.40 11.52
CA LEU A 67 -11.80 -14.69 12.24
C LEU A 67 -11.04 -14.59 13.59
N PRO A 68 -9.86 -13.96 13.68
CA PRO A 68 -9.14 -13.87 14.95
C PRO A 68 -9.88 -13.05 16.01
N LEU A 69 -10.70 -12.06 15.61
CA LEU A 69 -11.57 -11.33 16.53
C LEU A 69 -12.60 -12.25 17.19
N TRP A 70 -13.25 -13.11 16.40
CA TRP A 70 -14.20 -14.10 16.92
C TRP A 70 -13.52 -15.10 17.87
N VAL A 71 -12.36 -15.63 17.50
CA VAL A 71 -11.60 -16.54 18.37
C VAL A 71 -11.22 -15.87 19.69
N CYS A 72 -10.76 -14.62 19.62
CA CYS A 72 -10.41 -13.84 20.81
C CYS A 72 -11.62 -13.63 21.72
N LEU A 73 -12.75 -13.19 21.15
CA LEU A 73 -13.99 -12.93 21.88
C LEU A 73 -14.53 -14.20 22.55
N ILE A 74 -14.56 -15.33 21.83
CA ILE A 74 -14.97 -16.62 22.37
C ILE A 74 -14.03 -17.06 23.49
N SER A 75 -12.70 -16.94 23.29
CA SER A 75 -11.73 -17.32 24.33
C SER A 75 -11.85 -16.46 25.58
N CYS A 76 -12.11 -15.16 25.42
CA CYS A 76 -12.27 -14.22 26.53
C CYS A 76 -13.53 -14.53 27.33
N PHE A 77 -14.64 -14.80 26.64
CA PHE A 77 -15.90 -15.21 27.27
C PHE A 77 -15.72 -16.47 28.12
N TRP A 78 -15.14 -17.52 27.54
CA TRP A 78 -14.89 -18.77 28.27
C TRP A 78 -13.86 -18.59 29.38
N GLY A 79 -12.87 -17.71 29.20
CA GLY A 79 -11.89 -17.33 30.22
C GLY A 79 -12.56 -16.68 31.43
N CYS A 80 -13.45 -15.71 31.23
CA CYS A 80 -14.24 -15.10 32.30
C CYS A 80 -15.12 -16.12 33.01
N VAL A 81 -15.84 -16.97 32.26
CA VAL A 81 -16.71 -18.01 32.84
C VAL A 81 -15.91 -18.98 33.71
N ALA A 82 -14.76 -19.48 33.21
CA ALA A 82 -13.91 -20.37 33.97
C ALA A 82 -13.36 -19.71 35.25
N LEU A 83 -12.94 -18.45 35.15
CA LEU A 83 -12.41 -17.69 36.28
C LEU A 83 -13.48 -17.51 37.37
N HIS A 84 -14.71 -17.17 36.99
CA HIS A 84 -15.84 -17.06 37.93
C HIS A 84 -16.20 -18.39 38.58
N VAL A 85 -16.20 -19.50 37.83
CA VAL A 85 -16.51 -20.83 38.36
C VAL A 85 -15.45 -21.31 39.36
N ILE A 86 -14.17 -21.07 39.08
CA ILE A 86 -13.06 -21.54 39.93
C ILE A 86 -12.94 -20.70 41.21
N THR A 87 -13.11 -19.39 41.10
CA THR A 87 -12.82 -18.47 42.21
C THR A 87 -14.05 -18.14 43.05
N GLY A 88 -15.26 -18.40 42.54
CA GLY A 88 -16.52 -18.09 43.23
C GLY A 88 -16.69 -16.59 43.49
N ILE A 89 -15.95 -15.75 42.78
CA ILE A 89 -15.96 -14.32 43.01
C ILE A 89 -17.28 -13.76 42.48
N GLY A 90 -18.08 -13.16 43.39
CA GLY A 90 -19.31 -12.47 43.01
C GLY A 90 -19.04 -11.15 42.27
N TRP A 91 -20.04 -10.27 42.17
CA TRP A 91 -19.97 -8.99 41.44
C TRP A 91 -18.77 -8.07 41.80
N ALA A 92 -18.16 -8.25 42.97
CA ALA A 92 -16.94 -7.53 43.37
C ALA A 92 -15.71 -7.87 42.51
N GLY A 93 -15.70 -9.01 41.80
CA GLY A 93 -14.62 -9.45 40.92
C GLY A 93 -14.65 -8.88 39.51
N ALA A 94 -15.66 -8.09 39.15
CA ALA A 94 -15.83 -7.58 37.80
C ALA A 94 -14.61 -6.79 37.29
N PHE A 95 -13.79 -6.24 38.18
CA PHE A 95 -12.52 -5.58 37.82
C PHE A 95 -11.50 -6.54 37.19
N PHE A 96 -11.47 -7.82 37.60
CA PHE A 96 -10.62 -8.83 36.98
C PHE A 96 -11.07 -9.16 35.56
N ASP A 97 -12.38 -9.15 35.30
CA ASP A 97 -12.92 -9.35 33.95
C ASP A 97 -12.49 -8.23 33.00
N ILE A 98 -12.48 -6.96 33.47
CA ILE A 98 -12.00 -5.82 32.67
C ILE A 98 -10.51 -6.00 32.32
N GLY A 99 -9.69 -6.41 33.28
CA GLY A 99 -8.28 -6.71 33.05
C GLY A 99 -8.08 -7.84 32.04
N LEU A 100 -8.86 -8.92 32.16
CA LEU A 100 -8.81 -10.05 31.24
C LEU A 100 -9.22 -9.65 29.82
N VAL A 101 -10.29 -8.84 29.69
CA VAL A 101 -10.75 -8.29 28.40
C VAL A 101 -9.67 -7.42 27.76
N MET A 102 -9.01 -6.53 28.51
CA MET A 102 -7.91 -5.73 27.98
C MET A 102 -6.74 -6.59 27.50
N MET A 103 -6.37 -7.62 28.25
CA MET A 103 -5.31 -8.55 27.84
C MET A 103 -5.71 -9.37 26.60
N ALA A 104 -6.96 -9.82 26.51
CA ALA A 104 -7.48 -10.52 25.35
C ALA A 104 -7.47 -9.61 24.12
N LEU A 105 -7.94 -8.37 24.24
CA LEU A 105 -7.91 -7.39 23.15
C LEU A 105 -6.49 -7.10 22.68
N MET A 106 -5.55 -6.90 23.60
CA MET A 106 -4.13 -6.69 23.26
C MET A 106 -3.52 -7.91 22.58
N GLY A 107 -3.77 -9.11 23.10
CA GLY A 107 -3.33 -10.37 22.50
C GLY A 107 -3.92 -10.59 21.10
N GLY A 108 -5.22 -10.31 20.93
CA GLY A 108 -5.92 -10.36 19.66
C GLY A 108 -5.34 -9.36 18.65
N TYR A 109 -5.06 -8.13 19.09
CA TYR A 109 -4.40 -7.12 18.24
C TYR A 109 -3.02 -7.58 17.78
N CYS A 110 -2.18 -8.06 18.70
CA CYS A 110 -0.86 -8.61 18.38
C CYS A 110 -0.94 -9.81 17.44
N TRP A 111 -1.90 -10.72 17.66
CA TRP A 111 -2.13 -11.88 16.80
C TRP A 111 -2.53 -11.47 15.38
N ILE A 112 -3.47 -10.53 15.25
CA ILE A 112 -3.92 -10.00 13.95
C ILE A 112 -2.72 -9.40 13.20
N ARG A 113 -1.96 -8.52 13.88
CA ARG A 113 -0.73 -7.92 13.35
C ARG A 113 0.26 -8.98 12.88
N TYR A 114 0.54 -9.99 13.71
CA TYR A 114 1.47 -11.06 13.36
C TYR A 114 1.01 -11.85 12.13
N ARG A 115 -0.28 -12.17 12.05
CA ARG A 115 -0.86 -12.90 10.91
C ARG A 115 -0.79 -12.08 9.62
N HIS A 116 -1.14 -10.80 9.68
CA HIS A 116 -1.05 -9.89 8.54
C HIS A 116 0.39 -9.79 8.02
N GLN A 117 1.36 -9.60 8.92
CA GLN A 117 2.78 -9.55 8.57
C GLN A 117 3.28 -10.87 7.96
N ASN A 118 2.87 -12.01 8.53
CA ASN A 118 3.28 -13.31 8.01
C ASN A 118 2.73 -13.55 6.60
N MET A 119 1.46 -13.22 6.35
CA MET A 119 0.87 -13.36 5.01
C MET A 119 1.50 -12.38 4.01
N PHE A 120 1.75 -11.14 4.42
CA PHE A 120 2.42 -10.16 3.59
C PHE A 120 3.83 -10.65 3.19
N ARG A 121 4.60 -11.18 4.13
CA ARG A 121 5.95 -11.70 3.87
C ARG A 121 5.95 -12.96 2.99
N GLN A 122 4.99 -13.87 3.17
CA GLN A 122 4.97 -15.14 2.46
C GLN A 122 4.35 -15.08 1.07
N GLU A 123 3.28 -14.29 0.87
CA GLU A 123 2.53 -14.29 -0.38
C GLU A 123 2.75 -13.00 -1.18
N ILE A 124 2.56 -11.85 -0.54
CA ILE A 124 2.44 -10.55 -1.24
C ILE A 124 3.80 -9.99 -1.62
N ARG A 125 4.77 -10.03 -0.70
CA ARG A 125 6.14 -9.55 -0.92
C ARG A 125 6.83 -10.25 -2.10
N PRO A 126 6.90 -11.60 -2.18
CA PRO A 126 7.58 -12.25 -3.30
C PRO A 126 6.87 -12.01 -4.63
N MET A 127 5.54 -11.87 -4.60
CA MET A 127 4.77 -11.51 -5.78
C MET A 127 5.10 -10.09 -6.26
N LEU A 128 5.13 -9.10 -5.36
CA LEU A 128 5.55 -7.74 -5.70
C LEU A 128 7.00 -7.69 -6.19
N GLU A 129 7.93 -8.35 -5.51
CA GLU A 129 9.34 -8.36 -5.89
C GLU A 129 9.55 -8.98 -7.27
N ARG A 130 8.80 -10.04 -7.62
CA ARG A 130 8.82 -10.63 -8.96
C ARG A 130 8.32 -9.65 -10.02
N GLU A 131 7.21 -8.97 -9.77
CA GLU A 131 6.62 -8.06 -10.75
C GLU A 131 7.44 -6.77 -10.92
N ILE A 132 7.96 -6.22 -9.81
CA ILE A 132 8.92 -5.10 -9.80
C ILE A 132 10.16 -5.45 -10.62
N ARG A 133 10.73 -6.64 -10.42
CA ARG A 133 11.93 -7.10 -11.14
C ARG A 133 11.62 -7.35 -12.62
N ARG A 134 10.48 -7.95 -12.93
CA ARG A 134 10.06 -8.25 -14.30
C ARG A 134 9.83 -6.99 -15.14
N ARG A 135 9.34 -5.93 -14.51
CA ARG A 135 8.98 -4.67 -15.18
C ARG A 135 9.99 -3.54 -14.96
N SER A 136 11.12 -3.83 -14.32
CA SER A 136 12.15 -2.84 -13.94
C SER A 136 11.57 -1.59 -13.23
N LEU A 137 10.48 -1.76 -12.48
CA LEU A 137 9.80 -0.65 -11.82
C LEU A 137 10.61 -0.19 -10.61
N GLN A 138 10.63 1.11 -10.35
CA GLN A 138 11.21 1.62 -9.11
C GLN A 138 10.26 1.30 -7.95
N LYS A 139 10.79 0.68 -6.88
CA LYS A 139 10.03 0.31 -5.66
C LYS A 139 9.23 1.49 -5.09
N TYR A 140 9.79 2.70 -5.12
CA TYR A 140 9.13 3.91 -4.63
C TYR A 140 8.02 4.43 -5.55
N ALA A 141 8.11 4.21 -6.86
CA ALA A 141 7.05 4.55 -7.81
C ALA A 141 5.81 3.68 -7.58
N VAL A 142 6.00 2.39 -7.31
CA VAL A 142 4.90 1.46 -6.96
C VAL A 142 4.22 1.88 -5.66
N ILE A 143 5.01 2.24 -4.63
CA ILE A 143 4.46 2.70 -3.34
C ILE A 143 3.72 4.04 -3.50
N GLY A 144 4.28 4.98 -4.27
CA GLY A 144 3.64 6.25 -4.59
C GLY A 144 2.30 6.07 -5.29
N ALA A 145 2.23 5.13 -6.24
CA ALA A 145 1.01 4.81 -6.95
C ALA A 145 -0.03 4.14 -6.03
N ILE A 146 0.36 3.18 -5.19
CA ILE A 146 -0.55 2.55 -4.21
C ILE A 146 -1.10 3.59 -3.22
N ARG A 147 -0.35 4.65 -2.90
CA ARG A 147 -0.77 5.72 -1.97
C ARG A 147 -1.94 6.53 -2.49
N GLN A 148 -2.12 6.59 -3.80
CA GLN A 148 -3.21 7.31 -4.44
C GLN A 148 -4.53 6.51 -4.38
N HIS A 149 -4.48 5.23 -3.99
CA HIS A 149 -5.62 4.32 -3.96
C HIS A 149 -6.07 3.99 -2.52
N PRO A 150 -7.17 4.59 -2.03
CA PRO A 150 -7.65 4.37 -0.66
C PRO A 150 -8.11 2.92 -0.41
N GLU A 151 -8.48 2.19 -1.45
CA GLU A 151 -8.83 0.77 -1.38
C GLU A 151 -7.65 -0.16 -1.03
N MET A 152 -6.41 0.32 -1.15
CA MET A 152 -5.19 -0.45 -0.85
C MET A 152 -4.59 -0.09 0.52
N ARG A 153 -5.36 0.55 1.41
CA ARG A 153 -4.86 1.05 2.69
C ARG A 153 -4.27 -0.05 3.59
N SER A 154 -4.90 -1.22 3.66
CA SER A 154 -4.39 -2.37 4.41
C SER A 154 -3.03 -2.87 3.88
N LEU A 155 -2.86 -2.83 2.55
CA LEU A 155 -1.62 -3.18 1.87
C LEU A 155 -0.54 -2.10 2.08
N MET A 156 -0.95 -0.82 2.11
CA MET A 156 -0.06 0.32 2.33
C MET A 156 0.60 0.28 3.71
N ASP A 157 -0.17 -0.04 4.76
CA ASP A 157 0.36 -0.14 6.12
C ASP A 157 1.50 -1.17 6.19
N GLU A 158 1.35 -2.32 5.53
CA GLU A 158 2.41 -3.35 5.46
C GLU A 158 3.57 -2.98 4.53
N LEU A 159 3.29 -2.28 3.41
CA LEU A 159 4.34 -1.77 2.50
C LEU A 159 5.25 -0.73 3.16
N SER A 160 4.69 0.11 4.03
CA SER A 160 5.45 1.12 4.77
C SER A 160 6.51 0.47 5.68
N LEU A 161 6.14 -0.61 6.38
CA LEU A 161 7.04 -1.41 7.20
C LEU A 161 8.14 -2.07 6.34
N TRP A 162 7.80 -2.56 5.15
CA TRP A 162 8.77 -3.13 4.21
C TRP A 162 9.78 -2.11 3.65
N THR A 163 9.44 -0.83 3.57
CA THR A 163 10.42 0.21 3.23
C THR A 163 11.41 0.51 4.35
N GLU A 164 10.98 0.37 5.60
CA GLU A 164 11.84 0.61 6.76
C GLU A 164 12.82 -0.55 7.00
N GLU A 165 12.38 -1.80 6.83
CA GLU A 165 13.24 -2.99 6.92
C GLU A 165 14.43 -2.97 5.96
N GLY A 166 14.26 -2.43 4.74
CA GLY A 166 15.36 -2.31 3.78
C GLY A 166 16.39 -1.23 4.15
N ARG A 167 16.02 -0.29 5.02
CA ARG A 167 16.84 0.86 5.42
C ARG A 167 17.74 0.50 6.62
N THR A 168 17.33 -0.45 7.46
CA THR A 168 18.09 -0.89 8.66
C THR A 168 19.21 -1.87 8.35
N THR A 169 19.17 -2.60 7.23
CA THR A 169 20.28 -3.48 6.78
C THR A 169 21.50 -2.77 6.21
N LYS A 170 21.57 -1.43 6.25
CA LYS A 170 22.66 -0.63 5.66
C LYS A 170 23.59 0.04 6.68
N TYR A 171 23.54 -0.34 7.95
CA TYR A 171 24.48 0.12 8.98
C TYR A 171 25.19 -1.05 9.65
#